data_AF-V5GNP4-F1
#
_entry.id   AF-V5GNP4-F1
#
_cell.length_a   1.000
_cell.length_b   1.000
_cell.length_c   1.000
_cell.angle_alpha   90.00
_cell.angle_beta   90.00
_cell.angle_gamma   90.00
#
_symmetry.space_group_name_H-M   'P 1'
#
loop_
_entity.id
_entity.type
_entity.pdbx_description
1 polymer ?
#
loop_
_entity_poly.entity_id
_entity_poly.type
_entity_poly.pdbx_seq_one_letter_code
_entity_poly.pdbx_strand_id
1 'polypeptide(L)'
;MSLDKFGRSSHRHRDFNERHIPHAIGFSFTPDGNIDLRNLRICNVSSPLEDNDVVNKKTLSEIVNDEMLKLHKEIIKVFEDRLNLVSNSFKNEVDNVEKKFVRNRGLPSSAAIKLQKDVTKSEKDVRAELTKHKDHIMNELKNIEKRYKVLEDRIHIVENQMTLAIINLKEEKLKAAIK
;
A
#
# COMPACT_ATOMS: atom_id res chain seq x y z
N MET A 1 7.30 -32.16 -55.54
CA MET A 1 6.28 -31.33 -54.87
C MET A 1 6.83 -29.92 -54.79
N SER A 2 6.15 -28.92 -55.33
CA SER A 2 6.60 -27.52 -55.29
C SER A 2 5.82 -26.76 -54.22
N LEU A 3 6.54 -26.17 -53.26
CA LEU A 3 6.04 -25.18 -52.32
C LEU A 3 6.50 -23.79 -52.79
N ASP A 4 5.68 -22.76 -52.61
CA ASP A 4 6.14 -21.39 -52.83
C ASP A 4 7.07 -20.93 -51.68
N LYS A 5 7.68 -19.74 -51.83
CA LYS A 5 8.59 -19.16 -50.83
C LYS A 5 7.89 -18.85 -49.49
N PHE A 6 6.57 -19.03 -49.42
CA PHE A 6 5.72 -18.82 -48.25
C PHE A 6 5.06 -20.13 -47.79
N GLY A 7 5.53 -21.28 -48.28
CA GLY A 7 5.14 -22.61 -47.81
C GLY A 7 3.71 -23.04 -48.18
N ARG A 8 3.06 -22.45 -49.18
CA ARG A 8 1.68 -22.81 -49.55
C ARG A 8 1.66 -23.87 -50.65
N SER A 9 0.94 -24.96 -50.41
CA SER A 9 0.69 -25.99 -51.42
C SER A 9 -0.62 -25.71 -52.16
N SER A 10 -0.55 -25.73 -53.49
CA SER A 10 -1.73 -25.75 -54.34
C SER A 10 -2.29 -27.17 -54.35
N HIS A 11 -3.29 -27.47 -53.53
CA HIS A 11 -4.43 -28.36 -53.82
C HIS A 11 -5.25 -28.53 -52.53
N ARG A 12 -6.50 -28.06 -52.59
CA ARG A 12 -7.48 -28.04 -51.49
C ARG A 12 -7.97 -29.46 -51.18
N HIS A 13 -8.15 -29.81 -49.90
CA HIS A 13 -9.47 -29.97 -49.28
C HIS A 13 -9.39 -30.55 -47.85
N ARG A 14 -10.31 -30.06 -47.00
CA ARG A 14 -10.80 -30.58 -45.71
C ARG A 14 -10.23 -29.98 -44.42
N ASP A 15 -11.10 -29.19 -43.81
CA ASP A 15 -11.49 -29.30 -42.40
C ASP A 15 -10.40 -29.05 -41.36
N PHE A 16 -9.78 -27.88 -41.46
CA PHE A 16 -9.38 -27.17 -40.27
C PHE A 16 -10.24 -25.94 -40.18
N ASN A 17 -11.07 -25.87 -39.13
CA ASN A 17 -11.71 -24.65 -38.66
C ASN A 17 -10.81 -23.48 -39.05
N GLU A 18 -11.32 -22.67 -39.98
CA GLU A 18 -10.75 -21.39 -40.33
C GLU A 18 -10.54 -20.65 -39.02
N ARG A 19 -9.33 -20.79 -38.46
CA ARG A 19 -8.75 -19.78 -37.61
C ARG A 19 -8.61 -18.61 -38.56
N HIS A 20 -9.70 -17.89 -38.75
CA HIS A 20 -9.65 -16.47 -38.94
C HIS A 20 -8.65 -15.98 -37.90
N ILE A 21 -7.38 -15.87 -38.28
CA ILE A 21 -6.56 -14.77 -37.83
C ILE A 21 -7.41 -13.60 -38.34
N PRO A 22 -8.17 -12.92 -37.47
CA PRO A 22 -8.94 -11.77 -37.92
C PRO A 22 -7.90 -10.88 -38.57
N HIS A 23 -8.10 -10.61 -39.87
CA HIS A 23 -7.27 -9.84 -40.80
C HIS A 23 -5.95 -9.35 -40.20
N ALA A 24 -4.81 -9.69 -40.79
CA ALA A 24 -3.51 -9.12 -40.46
C ALA A 24 -3.59 -7.60 -40.16
N ILE A 25 -3.84 -7.26 -38.89
CA ILE A 25 -3.81 -5.89 -38.39
C ILE A 25 -2.32 -5.66 -38.24
N GLY A 26 -1.72 -5.02 -39.26
CA GLY A 26 -0.38 -4.48 -39.10
C GLY A 26 -0.38 -3.62 -37.84
N PHE A 27 0.56 -3.88 -36.94
CA PHE A 27 0.73 -3.00 -35.80
C PHE A 27 1.04 -1.60 -36.31
N SER A 28 0.29 -0.61 -35.85
CA SER A 28 0.65 0.78 -36.10
C SER A 28 1.90 1.12 -35.28
N PHE A 29 2.75 1.99 -35.81
CA PHE A 29 3.87 2.54 -35.07
C PHE A 29 3.52 3.95 -34.58
N THR A 30 4.01 4.32 -33.40
CA THR A 30 4.03 5.72 -32.97
C THR A 30 4.99 6.51 -33.85
N PRO A 31 4.91 7.86 -33.87
CA PRO A 31 5.87 8.70 -34.60
C PRO A 31 7.34 8.42 -34.22
N ASP A 32 7.56 7.97 -32.99
CA ASP A 32 8.89 7.60 -32.45
C ASP A 32 9.34 6.18 -32.83
N GLY A 33 8.55 5.45 -33.62
CA GLY A 33 8.87 4.09 -34.09
C GLY A 33 8.51 2.97 -33.11
N ASN A 34 7.79 3.26 -32.01
CA ASN A 34 7.35 2.24 -31.06
C ASN A 34 6.06 1.55 -31.52
N ILE A 35 5.80 0.33 -31.06
CA ILE A 35 4.58 -0.40 -31.39
C ILE A 35 3.37 0.21 -30.65
N ASP A 36 2.40 0.72 -31.40
CA ASP A 36 1.11 1.18 -30.86
C ASP A 36 0.10 0.04 -30.81
N LEU A 37 -0.16 -0.44 -29.59
CA LEU A 37 -1.12 -1.50 -29.30
C LEU A 37 -2.55 -1.00 -29.13
N ARG A 38 -2.76 0.32 -29.16
CA ARG A 38 -4.07 0.97 -28.99
C ARG A 38 -4.78 0.46 -27.73
N ASN A 39 -5.93 -0.21 -27.90
CA ASN A 39 -6.75 -0.74 -26.81
C ASN A 39 -6.63 -2.27 -26.70
N LEU A 40 -5.59 -2.85 -27.29
CA LEU A 40 -5.31 -4.28 -27.19
C LEU A 40 -4.49 -4.56 -25.94
N ARG A 41 -4.72 -5.72 -25.34
CA ARG A 41 -3.95 -6.20 -24.20
C ARG A 41 -2.76 -7.01 -24.72
N ILE A 42 -1.59 -6.79 -24.14
CA ILE A 42 -0.48 -7.73 -24.26
C ILE A 42 -0.73 -8.85 -23.27
N CYS A 43 -0.95 -10.06 -23.79
CA CYS A 43 -1.14 -11.25 -22.98
C CYS A 43 0.13 -12.10 -23.01
N ASN A 44 0.30 -12.96 -22.00
CA ASN A 44 1.41 -13.91 -21.89
C ASN A 44 2.80 -13.25 -21.84
N VAL A 45 2.91 -12.09 -21.18
CA VAL A 45 4.18 -11.43 -20.91
C VAL A 45 4.85 -12.11 -19.71
N SER A 46 6.07 -12.60 -19.90
CA SER A 46 6.91 -13.17 -18.83
C SER A 46 7.30 -12.10 -17.81
N SER A 47 7.90 -12.52 -16.70
CA SER A 47 8.46 -11.55 -15.74
C SER A 47 9.65 -10.81 -16.36
N PRO A 48 9.82 -9.51 -16.07
CA PRO A 48 10.95 -8.73 -16.56
C PRO A 48 12.26 -9.24 -15.92
N LEU A 49 13.34 -9.22 -16.70
CA LEU A 49 14.69 -9.60 -16.26
C LEU A 49 15.67 -8.41 -16.34
N GLU A 50 15.47 -7.54 -17.33
CA GLU A 50 16.29 -6.35 -17.57
C GLU A 50 15.52 -5.06 -17.27
N ASP A 51 16.25 -3.95 -17.09
CA ASP A 51 15.68 -2.66 -16.70
C ASP A 51 14.67 -2.08 -17.71
N ASN A 52 14.80 -2.45 -18.99
CA ASN A 52 13.93 -1.96 -20.07
C ASN A 52 12.79 -2.93 -20.43
N ASP A 53 12.62 -4.01 -19.68
CA ASP A 53 11.58 -4.99 -19.95
C ASP A 53 10.18 -4.50 -19.57
N VAL A 54 9.18 -4.99 -20.29
CA VAL A 54 7.78 -4.69 -20.00
C VAL A 54 7.35 -5.44 -18.73
N VAL A 55 6.89 -4.68 -17.74
CA VAL A 55 6.39 -5.22 -16.47
C VAL A 55 4.97 -5.75 -16.65
N ASN A 56 4.75 -7.00 -16.21
CA ASN A 56 3.40 -7.57 -16.21
C ASN A 56 2.64 -7.21 -14.92
N LYS A 57 1.30 -7.34 -14.95
CA LYS A 57 0.45 -6.97 -13.80
C LYS A 57 0.81 -7.75 -12.53
N LYS A 58 1.18 -9.04 -12.66
CA LYS A 58 1.50 -9.89 -11.52
C LYS A 58 2.74 -9.36 -10.79
N THR A 59 3.80 -9.08 -11.52
CA THR A 59 5.06 -8.54 -10.97
C THR A 59 4.86 -7.18 -10.30
N LEU A 60 4.05 -6.30 -10.89
CA LEU A 60 3.71 -5.02 -10.27
C LEU A 60 2.94 -5.21 -8.95
N SER A 61 1.96 -6.12 -8.92
CA SER A 61 1.19 -6.41 -7.70
C SER A 61 2.05 -7.03 -6.60
N GLU A 62 3.01 -7.88 -6.94
CA GLU A 62 3.96 -8.46 -5.98
C GLU A 62 4.82 -7.36 -5.35
N ILE A 63 5.39 -6.46 -6.16
CA ILE A 63 6.21 -5.32 -5.67
C ILE A 63 5.40 -4.43 -4.73
N VAL A 64 4.18 -4.05 -5.12
CA VAL A 64 3.30 -3.20 -4.30
C VAL A 64 2.95 -3.89 -2.97
N ASN A 65 2.66 -5.20 -3.02
CA ASN A 65 2.38 -5.97 -1.80
C ASN A 65 3.61 -6.05 -0.89
N ASP A 66 4.80 -6.24 -1.44
CA ASP A 66 6.05 -6.28 -0.66
C ASP A 66 6.35 -4.94 0.01
N GLU A 67 6.13 -3.82 -0.69
CA GLU A 67 6.23 -2.48 -0.10
C GLU A 67 5.18 -2.24 1.00
N MET A 68 3.93 -2.65 0.75
CA MET A 68 2.87 -2.61 1.75
C MET A 68 3.22 -3.42 3.00
N LEU A 69 3.78 -4.62 2.84
CA LEU A 69 4.21 -5.46 3.95
C LEU A 69 5.37 -4.85 4.74
N LYS A 70 6.32 -4.17 4.07
CA LYS A 70 7.40 -3.43 4.73
C LYS A 70 6.84 -2.30 5.59
N LEU A 71 5.96 -1.48 5.02
CA LEU A 71 5.29 -0.40 5.75
C LEU A 71 4.50 -0.94 6.95
N HIS A 72 3.77 -2.05 6.76
CA HIS A 72 3.00 -2.66 7.85
C HIS A 72 3.89 -3.12 9.01
N LYS A 73 5.05 -3.72 8.71
CA LYS A 73 6.05 -4.13 9.72
C LYS A 73 6.63 -2.93 10.46
N GLU A 74 6.95 -1.84 9.76
CA GLU A 74 7.44 -0.61 10.38
C GLU A 74 6.41 -0.02 11.35
N ILE A 75 5.14 0.01 10.94
CA ILE A 75 4.04 0.48 11.80
C ILE A 75 3.93 -0.40 13.05
N ILE A 76 3.88 -1.73 12.90
CA ILE A 76 3.80 -2.66 14.05
C ILE A 76 4.94 -2.41 15.02
N LYS A 77 6.17 -2.29 14.51
CA LYS A 77 7.35 -2.07 15.35
C LYS A 77 7.23 -0.79 16.17
N VAL A 78 6.78 0.32 15.57
CA VAL A 78 6.56 1.58 16.29
C VAL A 78 5.52 1.41 17.41
N PHE A 79 4.45 0.66 17.16
CA PHE A 79 3.44 0.38 18.17
C PHE A 79 3.99 -0.51 19.30
N GLU A 80 4.74 -1.56 18.96
CA GLU A 80 5.37 -2.45 19.94
C GLU A 80 6.37 -1.70 20.84
N ASP A 81 7.24 -0.87 20.25
CA ASP A 81 8.21 -0.07 20.99
C ASP A 81 7.51 0.87 22.00
N ARG A 82 6.41 1.52 21.58
CA ARG A 82 5.63 2.38 22.46
C ARG A 82 4.90 1.60 23.56
N LEU A 83 4.29 0.47 23.23
CA LEU A 83 3.63 -0.39 24.21
C LEU A 83 4.61 -0.90 25.27
N ASN A 84 5.81 -1.31 24.85
CA ASN A 84 6.87 -1.75 25.75
C ASN A 84 7.30 -0.61 26.69
N LEU A 85 7.44 0.61 26.17
CA LEU A 85 7.83 1.78 26.97
C LEU A 85 6.79 2.10 28.04
N VAL A 86 5.50 2.09 27.69
CA VAL A 86 4.39 2.27 28.64
C VAL A 86 4.36 1.14 29.66
N SER A 87 4.49 -0.12 29.23
CA SER A 87 4.47 -1.29 30.11
C SER A 87 5.61 -1.26 31.13
N ASN A 88 6.81 -0.85 30.71
CA ASN A 88 7.97 -0.71 31.59
C ASN A 88 7.77 0.43 32.60
N SER A 89 7.17 1.55 32.18
CA SER A 89 6.81 2.64 33.08
C SER A 89 5.87 2.17 34.20
N PHE A 90 4.81 1.44 33.82
CA PHE A 90 3.85 0.89 34.77
C PHE A 90 4.49 -0.11 35.75
N LYS A 91 5.33 -1.04 35.26
CA LYS A 91 6.03 -2.01 36.13
C LYS A 91 6.90 -1.30 37.17
N ASN A 92 7.70 -0.34 36.73
CA ASN A 92 8.56 0.43 37.64
C ASN A 92 7.76 1.15 38.72
N GLU A 93 6.59 1.65 38.36
CA GLU A 93 5.73 2.35 39.30
C GLU A 93 5.05 1.42 40.30
N VAL A 94 4.55 0.27 39.84
CA VAL A 94 4.00 -0.77 40.71
C VAL A 94 5.06 -1.26 41.69
N ASP A 95 6.28 -1.55 41.22
CA ASP A 95 7.40 -1.96 42.06
C ASP A 95 7.75 -0.89 43.12
N ASN A 96 7.65 0.39 42.76
CA ASN A 96 7.89 1.50 43.67
C ASN A 96 6.79 1.61 44.75
N VAL A 97 5.53 1.42 44.37
CA VAL A 97 4.40 1.40 45.31
C VAL A 97 4.52 0.20 46.24
N GLU A 98 4.83 -0.98 45.73
CA GLU A 98 4.97 -2.21 46.51
C GLU A 98 6.13 -2.11 47.51
N LYS A 99 7.29 -1.58 47.09
CA LYS A 99 8.42 -1.30 47.99
C LYS A 99 8.05 -0.30 49.11
N LYS A 100 7.25 0.73 48.80
CA LYS A 100 6.72 1.65 49.82
C LYS A 100 5.77 0.92 50.76
N PHE A 101 4.90 0.04 50.27
CA PHE A 101 3.93 -0.68 51.10
C PHE A 101 4.60 -1.70 52.04
N VAL A 102 5.59 -2.46 51.55
CA VAL A 102 6.33 -3.46 52.34
C VAL A 102 7.12 -2.83 53.49
N ARG A 103 7.77 -1.68 53.27
CA ARG A 103 8.46 -0.94 54.35
C ARG A 103 7.51 -0.46 55.45
N ASN A 104 6.20 -0.46 55.20
CA ASN A 104 5.24 0.16 56.08
C ASN A 104 4.35 -0.79 56.89
N ARG A 105 4.62 -2.10 56.84
CA ARG A 105 3.94 -3.08 57.72
C ARG A 105 4.46 -2.90 59.16
N GLY A 106 3.79 -2.04 59.91
CA GLY A 106 4.10 -1.73 61.31
C GLY A 106 3.93 -0.26 61.70
N LEU A 107 3.50 0.63 60.79
CA LEU A 107 3.44 2.06 61.10
C LEU A 107 2.20 2.48 61.90
N PRO A 108 2.37 3.43 62.85
CA PRO A 108 1.25 4.03 63.56
C PRO A 108 0.32 4.79 62.60
N SER A 109 -0.96 4.85 62.95
CA SER A 109 -2.07 5.40 62.14
C SER A 109 -1.77 6.73 61.43
N SER A 110 -1.02 7.64 62.07
CA SER A 110 -0.65 8.94 61.49
C SER A 110 0.26 8.83 60.26
N ALA A 111 1.11 7.81 60.18
CA ALA A 111 2.01 7.61 59.06
C ALA A 111 1.35 6.79 57.93
N ALA A 112 0.40 5.91 58.24
CA ALA A 112 -0.48 5.28 57.24
C ALA A 112 -1.29 6.34 56.45
N ILE A 113 -1.79 7.37 57.13
CA ILE A 113 -2.50 8.50 56.50
C ILE A 113 -1.58 9.29 55.56
N LYS A 114 -0.31 9.50 55.92
CA LYS A 114 0.68 10.15 55.03
C LYS A 114 0.93 9.33 53.78
N LEU A 115 1.12 8.03 53.91
CA LEU A 115 1.32 7.12 52.77
C LEU A 115 0.12 7.09 51.84
N GLN A 116 -1.09 7.11 52.38
CA GLN A 116 -2.30 7.14 51.57
C GLN A 116 -2.40 8.45 50.76
N LYS A 117 -1.94 9.57 51.33
CA LYS A 117 -1.79 10.84 50.58
C LYS A 117 -0.70 10.78 49.52
N ASP A 118 0.42 10.12 49.78
CA ASP A 118 1.51 9.98 48.81
C ASP A 118 1.15 9.05 47.64
N VAL A 119 0.42 7.97 47.92
CA VAL A 119 -0.11 7.05 46.89
C VAL A 119 -1.15 7.76 46.03
N THR A 120 -2.10 8.47 46.63
CA THR A 120 -3.11 9.23 45.86
C THR A 120 -2.50 10.38 45.06
N LYS A 121 -1.38 10.97 45.51
CA LYS A 121 -0.62 11.94 44.72
C LYS A 121 0.07 11.28 43.53
N SER A 122 0.77 10.16 43.74
CA SER A 122 1.36 9.36 42.65
C SER A 122 0.31 8.96 41.62
N GLU A 123 -0.83 8.40 42.03
CA GLU A 123 -1.92 8.05 41.10
C GLU A 123 -2.43 9.22 40.27
N LYS A 124 -2.48 10.42 40.85
CA LYS A 124 -2.83 11.64 40.10
C LYS A 124 -1.77 12.02 39.08
N ASP A 125 -0.49 11.90 39.44
CA ASP A 125 0.63 12.20 38.55
C ASP A 125 0.65 11.22 37.36
N VAL A 126 0.43 9.92 37.61
CA VAL A 126 0.28 8.90 36.55
C VAL A 126 -0.88 9.21 35.65
N ARG A 127 -2.06 9.51 36.21
CA ARG A 127 -3.23 9.86 35.42
C ARG A 127 -2.95 11.07 34.54
N ALA A 128 -2.29 12.10 35.07
CA ALA A 128 -1.92 13.27 34.29
C ALA A 128 -0.98 12.91 33.13
N GLU A 129 0.02 12.06 33.36
CA GLU A 129 0.94 11.61 32.33
C GLU A 129 0.26 10.73 31.27
N LEU A 130 -0.63 9.83 31.70
CA LEU A 130 -1.47 9.02 30.80
C LEU A 130 -2.35 9.89 29.91
N THR A 131 -2.89 10.97 30.48
CA THR A 131 -3.75 11.93 29.75
C THR A 131 -2.93 12.68 28.70
N LYS A 132 -1.71 13.13 29.04
CA LYS A 132 -0.80 13.72 28.05
C LYS A 132 -0.46 12.76 26.92
N HIS A 133 -0.19 11.49 27.25
CA HIS A 133 0.14 10.49 26.25
C HIS A 133 -1.06 10.20 25.32
N LYS A 134 -2.27 10.13 25.89
CA LYS A 134 -3.53 10.03 25.14
C LYS A 134 -3.69 11.21 24.18
N ASP A 135 -3.50 12.43 24.64
CA ASP A 135 -3.64 13.63 23.80
C ASP A 135 -2.61 13.67 22.67
N HIS A 136 -1.38 13.21 22.95
CA HIS A 136 -0.34 13.07 21.93
C HIS A 136 -0.74 12.06 20.85
N ILE A 137 -1.22 10.88 21.24
CA ILE A 137 -1.70 9.84 20.31
C ILE A 137 -2.88 10.36 19.49
N MET A 138 -3.83 11.05 20.11
CA MET A 138 -4.98 11.63 19.41
C MET A 138 -4.56 12.67 18.36
N ASN A 139 -3.53 13.47 18.65
CA ASN A 139 -2.98 14.43 17.68
C ASN A 139 -2.25 13.73 16.52
N GLU A 140 -1.50 12.66 16.79
CA GLU A 140 -0.87 11.87 15.74
C GLU A 140 -1.89 11.20 14.83
N LEU A 141 -2.95 10.60 15.39
CA LEU A 141 -4.06 10.03 14.62
C LEU A 141 -4.71 11.08 13.72
N LYS A 142 -4.99 12.27 14.24
CA LYS A 142 -5.55 13.37 13.46
C LYS A 142 -4.61 13.82 12.32
N ASN A 143 -3.30 13.76 12.52
CA ASN A 143 -2.33 14.04 11.46
C ASN A 143 -2.29 12.94 10.40
N ILE A 144 -2.40 11.67 10.80
CA ILE A 144 -2.48 10.53 9.90
C ILE A 144 -3.75 10.64 9.04
N GLU A 145 -4.90 10.92 9.65
CA GLU A 145 -6.18 11.14 8.93
C GLU A 145 -6.06 12.23 7.85
N LYS A 146 -5.42 13.36 8.18
CA LYS A 146 -5.17 14.43 7.19
C LYS A 146 -4.32 13.95 6.02
N ARG A 147 -3.25 13.19 6.28
CA ARG A 147 -2.38 12.65 5.23
C ARG A 147 -3.13 11.66 4.35
N TYR A 148 -3.96 10.81 4.94
CA TYR A 148 -4.79 9.86 4.22
C TYR A 148 -5.75 10.57 3.28
N LYS A 149 -6.42 11.62 3.74
CA LYS A 149 -7.31 12.43 2.92
C LYS A 149 -6.60 13.08 1.71
N VAL A 150 -5.39 13.60 1.91
CA VAL A 150 -4.58 14.14 0.81
C VAL A 150 -4.23 13.06 -0.22
N LEU A 151 -3.97 11.83 0.23
CA LEU A 151 -3.71 10.70 -0.68
C LEU A 151 -4.97 10.30 -1.47
N GLU A 152 -6.14 10.26 -0.83
CA GLU A 152 -7.42 10.02 -1.51
C GLU A 152 -7.68 11.06 -2.60
N ASP A 153 -7.50 12.35 -2.29
CA ASP A 153 -7.70 13.44 -3.26
C ASP A 153 -6.73 13.28 -4.45
N ARG A 154 -5.47 12.89 -4.20
CA ARG A 154 -4.47 12.65 -5.26
C ARG A 154 -4.84 11.45 -6.14
N ILE A 155 -5.34 10.37 -5.55
CA ILE A 155 -5.81 9.20 -6.31
C ILE A 155 -6.94 9.63 -7.24
N HIS A 156 -7.92 10.38 -6.74
CA HIS A 156 -9.04 10.86 -7.55
C HIS A 156 -8.59 11.77 -8.71
N ILE A 157 -7.57 12.62 -8.49
CA ILE A 157 -6.99 13.44 -9.57
C ILE A 157 -6.36 12.54 -10.65
N VAL A 158 -5.60 11.53 -10.26
CA VAL A 158 -4.96 10.61 -11.21
C VAL A 158 -6.00 9.82 -12.00
N GLU A 159 -7.07 9.35 -11.36
CA GLU A 159 -8.18 8.66 -12.02
C GLU A 159 -8.88 9.56 -13.06
N ASN A 160 -9.12 10.83 -12.71
CA ASN A 160 -9.68 11.81 -13.63
C ASN A 160 -8.75 12.08 -14.83
N GLN A 161 -7.45 12.22 -14.59
CA GLN A 161 -6.45 12.41 -15.64
C GLN A 161 -6.37 11.21 -16.58
N MET A 162 -6.40 9.98 -16.04
CA MET A 162 -6.46 8.76 -16.85
C MET A 162 -7.72 8.72 -17.71
N THR A 163 -8.87 9.10 -17.14
CA THR A 163 -10.15 9.10 -17.86
C THR A 163 -10.13 10.10 -19.02
N LEU A 164 -9.62 11.31 -18.79
CA LEU A 164 -9.45 12.33 -19.83
C LEU A 164 -8.48 11.87 -20.93
N ALA A 165 -7.36 11.25 -20.57
CA ALA A 165 -6.43 10.69 -21.54
C ALA A 165 -7.09 9.62 -22.42
N ILE A 166 -7.91 8.75 -21.83
CA ILE A 166 -8.68 7.73 -22.57
C ILE A 166 -9.69 8.39 -23.53
N ILE A 167 -10.39 9.44 -23.10
CA ILE A 167 -11.35 10.17 -23.96
C ILE A 167 -10.62 10.82 -25.13
N ASN A 168 -9.55 11.56 -24.89
CA ASN A 168 -8.77 12.22 -25.95
C ASN A 168 -8.23 11.20 -26.96
N LEU A 169 -7.72 10.05 -26.48
CA LEU A 169 -7.28 8.97 -27.36
C LEU A 169 -8.41 8.38 -28.20
N LYS A 170 -9.64 8.34 -27.70
CA LYS A 170 -10.81 7.89 -28.48
C LYS A 170 -11.22 8.94 -29.53
N GLU A 171 -11.20 10.22 -29.19
CA GLU A 171 -11.54 11.31 -30.12
C GLU A 171 -10.53 11.43 -31.26
N GLU A 172 -9.23 11.36 -30.96
CA GLU A 172 -8.15 11.32 -31.96
C GLU A 172 -8.35 10.14 -32.93
N LYS A 173 -8.66 8.94 -32.39
CA LYS A 173 -8.95 7.74 -33.20
C LYS A 173 -10.20 7.91 -34.08
N LEU A 174 -11.24 8.56 -33.58
CA LEU A 174 -12.47 8.82 -34.36
C LEU A 174 -12.19 9.81 -35.50
N LYS A 175 -11.45 10.89 -35.23
CA LYS A 175 -11.04 11.87 -36.26
C LYS A 175 -10.18 11.24 -37.35
N ALA A 176 -9.28 10.32 -36.99
CA ALA A 176 -8.45 9.58 -37.93
C ALA A 176 -9.24 8.57 -38.80
N ALA A 177 -10.39 8.08 -38.33
CA ALA A 177 -11.21 7.11 -39.06
C ALA A 177 -12.20 7.75 -40.05
N ILE A 178 -12.44 9.07 -39.95
CA ILE A 178 -13.37 9.83 -40.82
C ILE A 178 -12.62 10.48 -42.01
N LYS A 179 -11.29 10.45 -41.99
CA LYS A 179 -10.41 11.04 -43.01
C LYS A 179 -9.93 9.98 -44.00
#